data_AF-A0A947T6J4-F1
#
_entry.id   AF-A0A947T6J4-F1
#
_cell.length_a   1.000
_cell.length_b   1.000
_cell.length_c   1.000
_cell.angle_alpha   90.00
_cell.angle_beta   90.00
_cell.angle_gamma   90.00
#
_symmetry.space_group_name_H-M   'P 1'
#
loop_
_entity.id
_entity.type
_entity.pdbx_description
1 polymer ?
#
loop_
_entity_poly.entity_id
_entity_poly.type
_entity_poly.pdbx_seq_one_letter_code
_entity_poly.pdbx_strand_id
1 'polypeptide(L)'
;MRGDGPAWLAEWRRLVLEAADFACEPMALAESADWRLRDGQIRHRTGRFFSVVGVEDSSGRSFPLIHQPEVGTLGFLVAGPPGRTRWLTQMKIEPGNVGAAQLAPTLQATQSNLDRVHRGWSPVPADRFPGSAPALADGLWSEQGSR
;
A
#
# COMPACT_ATOMS: atom_id res chain seq x y z
N MET A 1 10.99 -20.56 -14.99
CA MET A 1 9.93 -20.11 -15.91
C MET A 1 9.81 -18.60 -15.83
N ARG A 2 10.42 -17.87 -16.77
CA ARG A 2 10.14 -16.44 -17.00
C ARG A 2 9.31 -16.41 -18.27
N GLY A 3 8.00 -16.62 -18.12
CA GLY A 3 7.07 -16.39 -19.21
C GLY A 3 6.68 -14.93 -19.17
N ASP A 4 6.77 -14.22 -20.30
CA ASP A 4 6.20 -12.90 -20.41
C ASP A 4 4.73 -12.99 -19.98
N GLY A 5 4.34 -12.15 -19.03
CA GLY A 5 2.95 -12.08 -18.56
C GLY A 5 2.00 -11.84 -19.73
N PRO A 6 0.69 -12.08 -19.55
CA PRO A 6 -0.25 -11.94 -20.64
C PRO A 6 -0.25 -10.50 -21.17
N ALA A 7 -0.23 -10.33 -22.51
CA ALA A 7 -0.03 -9.04 -23.16
C ALA A 7 -1.02 -7.94 -22.71
N TRP A 8 -2.25 -8.33 -22.36
CA TRP A 8 -3.26 -7.41 -21.85
C TRP A 8 -2.85 -6.71 -20.54
N LEU A 9 -2.01 -7.35 -19.71
CA LEU A 9 -1.57 -6.78 -18.45
C LEU A 9 -0.53 -5.67 -18.66
N ALA A 10 0.39 -5.87 -19.60
CA ALA A 10 1.36 -4.86 -19.99
C ALA A 10 0.65 -3.63 -20.59
N GLU A 11 -0.35 -3.88 -21.44
CA GLU A 11 -1.17 -2.82 -22.04
C GLU A 11 -1.99 -2.06 -20.99
N TRP A 12 -2.65 -2.75 -20.06
CA TRP A 12 -3.39 -2.08 -18.98
C TRP A 12 -2.47 -1.21 -18.12
N ARG A 13 -1.27 -1.71 -17.77
CA ARG A 13 -0.28 -0.94 -17.03
C ARG A 13 0.13 0.32 -17.81
N ARG A 14 0.39 0.20 -19.12
CA ARG A 14 0.75 1.34 -19.98
C ARG A 14 -0.34 2.41 -19.94
N LEU A 15 -1.59 2.03 -20.16
CA LEU A 15 -2.74 2.95 -20.16
C LEU A 15 -2.92 3.67 -18.82
N VAL A 16 -2.70 2.97 -17.71
CA VAL A 16 -2.81 3.55 -16.35
C VAL A 16 -1.70 4.57 -16.11
N LEU A 17 -0.46 4.28 -16.52
CA LEU A 17 0.66 5.20 -16.36
C LEU A 17 0.52 6.44 -17.25
N GLU A 18 0.07 6.27 -18.49
CA GLU A 18 -0.18 7.38 -19.42
C GLU A 18 -1.27 8.33 -18.92
N ALA A 19 -2.31 7.79 -18.26
CA ALA A 19 -3.39 8.59 -17.72
C ALA A 19 -3.02 9.32 -16.41
N ALA A 20 -2.02 8.83 -15.66
CA ALA A 20 -1.75 9.29 -14.30
C ALA A 20 -0.75 10.44 -14.19
N ASP A 21 -0.01 10.76 -15.25
CA ASP A 21 1.07 11.77 -15.26
C ASP A 21 1.97 11.67 -14.01
N PHE A 22 2.42 10.44 -13.70
CA PHE A 22 3.11 10.13 -12.46
C PHE A 22 4.63 10.11 -12.64
N ALA A 23 5.33 10.90 -11.82
CA ALA A 23 6.78 10.86 -11.68
C ALA A 23 7.17 10.72 -10.21
N CYS A 24 8.27 10.01 -9.95
CA CYS A 24 8.83 9.87 -8.62
C CYS A 24 10.36 9.98 -8.71
N GLU A 25 10.92 10.89 -7.92
CA GLU A 25 12.35 11.14 -7.87
C GLU A 25 12.85 11.03 -6.42
N PRO A 26 14.05 10.50 -6.18
CA PRO A 26 14.66 10.56 -4.87
C PRO A 26 14.90 12.01 -4.43
N MET A 27 14.72 12.30 -3.15
CA MET A 27 15.04 13.60 -2.56
C MET A 27 15.73 13.42 -1.21
N ALA A 28 16.53 14.40 -0.77
CA ALA A 28 17.06 14.36 0.59
C ALA A 28 15.93 14.61 1.61
N LEU A 29 15.99 13.95 2.77
CA LEU A 29 15.01 14.16 3.84
C LEU A 29 14.94 15.64 4.28
N ALA A 30 16.07 16.34 4.25
CA ALA A 30 16.15 17.76 4.59
C ALA A 30 15.32 18.66 3.65
N GLU A 31 15.10 18.23 2.41
CA GLU A 31 14.33 18.94 1.39
C GLU A 31 12.82 18.68 1.51
N SER A 32 12.41 17.63 2.23
CA SER A 32 10.99 17.33 2.42
C SER A 32 10.29 18.54 3.05
N ALA A 33 9.03 18.84 2.72
CA ALA A 33 8.24 19.84 3.43
C ALA A 33 7.61 19.26 4.72
N ASP A 34 7.20 17.99 4.67
CA ASP A 34 6.34 17.40 5.68
C ASP A 34 7.02 16.36 6.59
N TRP A 35 8.12 15.74 6.16
CA TRP A 35 8.82 14.70 6.93
C TRP A 35 10.10 15.21 7.58
N ARG A 36 10.31 14.95 8.87
CA ARG A 36 11.48 15.43 9.62
C ARG A 36 12.00 14.38 10.60
N LEU A 37 13.31 14.42 10.86
CA LEU A 37 13.90 13.76 12.02
C LEU A 37 13.60 14.58 13.29
N ARG A 38 12.83 14.01 14.21
CA ARG A 38 12.48 14.60 15.51
C ARG A 38 12.45 13.51 16.57
N ASP A 39 13.05 13.77 17.72
CA ASP A 39 13.02 12.88 18.88
C ASP A 39 13.53 11.46 18.56
N GLY A 40 14.56 11.38 17.69
CA GLY A 40 15.15 10.11 17.26
C GLY A 40 14.35 9.34 16.19
N GLN A 41 13.30 9.92 15.62
CA GLN A 41 12.44 9.27 14.62
C GLN A 41 12.20 10.13 13.39
N ILE A 42 12.09 9.53 12.22
CA ILE A 42 11.62 10.21 11.02
C ILE A 42 10.10 10.11 11.00
N ARG A 43 9.39 11.25 11.03
CA ARG A 43 7.93 11.27 11.07
C ARG A 43 7.33 12.41 10.25
N HIS A 44 6.11 12.19 9.78
CA HIS A 44 5.31 13.24 9.14
C HIS A 44 4.84 14.27 10.18
N ARG A 45 4.79 15.55 9.82
CA ARG A 45 4.40 16.65 10.73
C ARG A 45 2.99 16.51 11.34
N THR A 46 2.11 15.72 10.73
CA THR A 46 0.75 15.45 11.25
C THR A 46 0.70 14.28 12.22
N GLY A 47 1.80 13.53 12.38
CA GLY A 47 1.83 12.29 13.16
C GLY A 47 1.05 11.12 12.53
N ARG A 48 0.71 11.21 11.24
CA ARG A 48 -0.01 10.17 10.48
C ARG A 48 0.91 9.46 9.49
N PHE A 49 0.40 8.46 8.77
CA PHE A 49 1.17 7.53 7.93
C PHE A 49 2.03 6.62 8.81
N PHE A 50 3.32 6.51 8.52
CA PHE A 50 4.28 5.74 9.29
C PHE A 50 5.34 6.65 9.92
N SER A 51 6.18 6.05 10.76
CA SER A 51 7.41 6.63 11.28
C SER A 51 8.57 5.66 11.03
N VAL A 52 9.79 6.17 10.91
CA VAL A 52 10.99 5.34 10.95
C VAL A 52 11.63 5.51 12.33
N VAL A 53 11.75 4.41 13.06
CA VAL A 53 12.21 4.38 14.46
C VAL A 53 13.45 3.51 14.59
N GLY A 54 14.34 3.84 15.52
CA GLY A 54 15.42 2.93 15.90
C GLY A 54 14.92 1.89 16.90
N VAL A 55 15.27 0.63 16.68
CA VAL A 55 15.05 -0.46 17.63
C VAL A 55 16.37 -1.18 17.90
N GLU A 56 16.44 -1.85 19.04
CA GLU A 56 17.56 -2.71 19.41
C GLU A 56 17.03 -4.15 19.62
N ASP A 57 17.69 -5.13 19.01
CA ASP A 57 17.36 -6.54 19.25
C ASP A 57 18.01 -7.06 20.55
N SER A 58 17.69 -8.31 20.92
CA SER A 58 18.23 -8.96 22.11
C SER A 58 19.76 -9.16 22.08
N SER A 59 20.42 -8.95 20.94
CA SER A 59 21.88 -9.00 20.81
C SER A 59 22.55 -7.63 20.97
N GLY A 60 21.78 -6.57 21.21
CA GLY A 60 22.27 -5.19 21.30
C GLY A 60 22.49 -4.54 19.94
N ARG A 61 22.01 -5.14 18.85
CA ARG A 61 22.14 -4.56 17.50
C ARG A 61 21.02 -3.57 17.26
N SER A 62 21.39 -2.32 16.95
CA SER A 62 20.45 -1.27 16.55
C SER A 62 20.17 -1.27 15.04
N PHE A 63 18.92 -1.11 14.65
CA PHE A 63 18.49 -0.95 13.25
C PHE A 63 17.19 -0.14 13.13
N PRO A 64 16.94 0.50 11.98
CA PRO A 64 15.68 1.19 11.76
C PRO A 64 14.54 0.20 11.46
N LEU A 65 13.34 0.52 11.90
CA LEU A 65 12.09 -0.13 11.50
C LEU A 65 11.03 0.89 11.10
N ILE A 66 10.16 0.48 10.18
CA ILE A 66 8.92 1.21 9.87
C ILE A 66 7.88 0.90 10.95
N HIS A 67 7.48 1.92 11.69
CA HIS A 67 6.43 1.83 12.69
C HIS A 67 5.18 2.57 12.21
N GLN A 68 4.13 1.80 11.94
CA GLN A 68 2.80 2.29 11.57
C GLN A 68 1.75 1.60 12.44
N PRO A 69 1.28 2.25 13.52
CA PRO A 69 0.32 1.66 14.46
C PRO A 69 -1.12 1.72 13.92
N GLU A 70 -1.30 1.42 12.64
CA GLU A 70 -2.60 1.37 11.96
C GLU A 70 -2.75 0.02 11.26
N VAL A 71 -3.92 -0.61 11.43
CA VAL A 71 -4.25 -1.82 10.69
C VAL A 71 -4.72 -1.42 9.29
N GLY A 72 -4.04 -1.93 8.26
CA GLY A 72 -4.45 -1.80 6.88
C GLY A 72 -5.53 -2.81 6.51
N THR A 73 -6.36 -2.46 5.51
CA THR A 73 -7.30 -3.38 4.87
C THR A 73 -6.78 -3.75 3.47
N LEU A 74 -6.62 -5.05 3.24
CA LEU A 74 -6.32 -5.66 1.95
C LEU A 74 -7.49 -6.58 1.58
N GLY A 75 -8.26 -6.19 0.57
CA GLY A 75 -9.53 -6.83 0.25
C GLY A 75 -9.71 -7.12 -1.23
N PHE A 76 -10.25 -8.30 -1.54
CA PHE A 76 -10.69 -8.67 -2.89
C PHE A 76 -12.21 -8.85 -2.92
N LEU A 77 -12.87 -8.24 -3.91
CA LEU A 77 -14.22 -8.63 -4.31
C LEU A 77 -14.12 -9.80 -5.28
N VAL A 78 -14.90 -10.84 -5.00
CA VAL A 78 -14.93 -12.06 -5.82
C VAL A 78 -16.35 -12.36 -6.26
N ALA A 79 -16.50 -12.89 -7.47
CA ALA A 79 -17.80 -13.24 -8.02
C ALA A 79 -17.74 -14.48 -8.93
N GLY A 80 -18.79 -15.29 -8.90
CA GLY A 80 -18.92 -16.51 -9.70
C GLY A 80 -18.91 -17.79 -8.87
N PRO A 81 -19.21 -18.94 -9.50
CA PRO A 81 -19.23 -20.22 -8.80
C PRO A 81 -17.82 -20.74 -8.52
N PRO A 82 -17.66 -21.69 -7.57
CA PRO A 82 -16.40 -22.40 -7.36
C PRO A 82 -15.84 -22.97 -8.67
N GLY A 83 -14.53 -22.84 -8.89
CA GLY A 83 -13.85 -23.26 -10.12
C GLY A 83 -13.96 -22.28 -11.30
N ARG A 84 -14.80 -21.24 -11.21
CA ARG A 84 -14.87 -20.12 -12.18
C ARG A 84 -14.90 -18.75 -11.48
N THR A 85 -14.30 -18.68 -10.29
CA THR A 85 -14.22 -17.46 -9.47
C THR A 85 -13.43 -16.39 -10.21
N ARG A 86 -14.03 -15.20 -10.35
CA ARG A 86 -13.36 -14.00 -10.84
C ARG A 86 -13.00 -13.11 -9.67
N TRP A 87 -11.81 -12.54 -9.74
CA TRP A 87 -11.27 -11.64 -8.74
C TRP A 87 -11.24 -10.24 -9.33
N LEU A 88 -11.80 -9.27 -8.62
CA LEU A 88 -11.64 -7.88 -8.99
C LEU A 88 -10.28 -7.40 -8.47
N THR A 89 -9.46 -6.86 -9.35
CA THR A 89 -8.16 -6.29 -9.02
C THR A 89 -8.11 -4.84 -9.48
N GLN A 90 -7.07 -4.12 -9.07
CA GLN A 90 -6.76 -2.81 -9.61
C GLN A 90 -5.31 -2.76 -10.08
N MET A 91 -5.01 -1.90 -11.05
CA MET A 91 -3.65 -1.51 -11.38
C MET A 91 -3.32 -0.27 -10.55
N LYS A 92 -2.56 -0.44 -9.47
CA LYS A 92 -2.30 0.61 -8.49
C LYS A 92 -0.93 1.22 -8.71
N ILE A 93 -0.90 2.56 -8.79
CA ILE A 93 0.34 3.32 -8.77
C ILE A 93 0.76 3.52 -7.32
N GLU A 94 2.00 3.14 -7.01
CA GLU A 94 2.63 3.44 -5.73
C GLU A 94 4.10 3.85 -5.99
N PRO A 95 4.63 4.88 -5.32
CA PRO A 95 5.96 5.42 -5.60
C PRO A 95 7.10 4.41 -5.41
N GLY A 96 6.89 3.39 -4.57
CA GLY A 96 7.86 2.30 -4.34
C GLY A 96 7.75 1.14 -5.34
N ASN A 97 6.78 1.13 -6.24
CA ASN A 97 6.60 0.02 -7.17
C ASN A 97 7.71 0.02 -8.24
N VAL A 98 8.31 -1.15 -8.47
CA VAL A 98 9.13 -1.36 -9.67
C VAL A 98 8.23 -1.18 -10.89
N GLY A 99 8.53 -0.16 -11.69
CA GLY A 99 7.69 0.23 -12.81
C GLY A 99 6.44 1.03 -12.42
N ALA A 100 6.41 1.65 -11.23
CA ALA A 100 5.38 2.57 -10.73
C ALA A 100 3.96 2.01 -10.55
N ALA A 101 3.48 1.09 -11.39
CA ALA A 101 2.15 0.50 -11.35
C ALA A 101 2.21 -1.04 -11.32
N GLN A 102 1.45 -1.65 -10.41
CA GLN A 102 1.36 -3.11 -10.24
C GLN A 102 -0.08 -3.54 -9.95
N LEU A 103 -0.38 -4.82 -10.15
CA LEU A 103 -1.66 -5.39 -9.72
C LEU A 103 -1.74 -5.39 -8.20
N ALA A 104 -2.86 -4.88 -7.68
CA ALA A 104 -3.16 -4.81 -6.26
C ALA A 104 -4.57 -5.36 -5.98
N PRO A 105 -4.90 -5.64 -4.70
CA PRO A 105 -6.25 -6.02 -4.28
C PRO A 105 -7.30 -4.99 -4.70
N THR A 106 -8.57 -5.39 -4.71
CA THR A 106 -9.69 -4.46 -4.97
C THR A 106 -9.62 -3.23 -4.07
N LEU A 107 -9.32 -3.45 -2.78
CA LEU A 107 -9.06 -2.40 -1.81
C LEU A 107 -7.71 -2.64 -1.14
N GLN A 108 -6.84 -1.63 -1.19
CA GLN A 108 -5.60 -1.58 -0.42
C GLN A 108 -5.50 -0.20 0.22
N ALA A 109 -5.86 -0.11 1.50
CA ALA A 109 -5.95 1.16 2.22
C ALA A 109 -5.62 1.00 3.70
N THR A 110 -4.92 1.98 4.26
CA THR A 110 -4.75 2.16 5.71
C THR A 110 -5.97 2.88 6.28
N GLN A 111 -6.18 2.82 7.60
CA GLN A 111 -7.25 3.58 8.24
C GLN A 111 -7.10 5.09 7.96
N SER A 112 -5.90 5.63 8.05
CA SER A 112 -5.61 7.02 7.66
C SER A 112 -6.02 7.38 6.23
N ASN A 113 -5.87 6.45 5.27
CA ASN A 113 -6.31 6.70 3.90
C ASN A 113 -7.84 6.68 3.76
N LEU A 114 -8.53 5.80 4.50
CA LEU A 114 -10.00 5.76 4.55
C LEU A 114 -10.58 7.03 5.19
N ASP A 115 -9.92 7.53 6.23
CA ASP A 115 -10.28 8.79 6.91
C ASP A 115 -9.92 10.05 6.09
N ARG A 116 -9.40 9.87 4.85
CA ARG A 116 -8.99 10.91 3.90
C ARG A 116 -8.01 11.93 4.48
N VAL A 117 -7.14 11.48 5.37
CA VAL A 117 -6.07 12.27 5.99
C VAL A 117 -5.24 13.05 4.96
N HIS A 118 -4.93 12.39 3.85
CA HIS A 118 -4.16 12.91 2.73
C HIS A 118 -4.91 13.93 1.85
N ARG A 119 -6.18 14.22 2.14
CA ARG A 119 -7.12 15.02 1.31
C ARG A 119 -7.35 14.49 -0.11
N GLY A 120 -6.79 13.34 -0.45
CA GLY A 120 -7.08 12.60 -1.67
C GLY A 120 -8.47 11.96 -1.65
N TRP A 121 -8.85 11.42 -2.81
CA TRP A 121 -10.11 10.69 -2.99
C TRP A 121 -10.15 9.44 -2.10
N SER A 122 -11.35 9.05 -1.67
CA SER A 122 -11.52 7.77 -0.97
C SER A 122 -11.12 6.62 -1.90
N PRO A 123 -10.42 5.59 -1.40
CA PRO A 123 -10.27 4.36 -2.14
C PRO A 123 -11.65 3.83 -2.56
N VAL A 124 -11.81 3.46 -3.83
CA VAL A 124 -13.07 2.89 -4.35
C VAL A 124 -12.83 1.41 -4.64
N PRO A 125 -13.69 0.48 -4.18
CA PRO A 125 -14.92 0.68 -3.42
C PRO A 125 -14.73 0.43 -1.90
N ALA A 126 -14.29 1.44 -1.14
CA ALA A 126 -14.15 1.32 0.33
C ALA A 126 -15.46 0.99 1.04
N ASP A 127 -16.61 1.41 0.50
CA ASP A 127 -17.96 1.12 1.01
C ASP A 127 -18.31 -0.37 1.03
N ARG A 128 -17.52 -1.20 0.36
CA ARG A 128 -17.70 -2.65 0.30
C ARG A 128 -16.82 -3.42 1.28
N PHE A 129 -16.07 -2.73 2.15
CA PHE A 129 -15.17 -3.35 3.10
C PHE A 129 -15.34 -2.76 4.52
N PRO A 130 -15.51 -3.62 5.56
CA PRO A 130 -15.80 -5.05 5.46
C PRO A 130 -17.15 -5.26 4.75
N GLY A 131 -17.21 -6.27 3.88
CA GLY A 131 -18.42 -6.53 3.08
C GLY A 131 -19.61 -6.93 3.95
N SER A 132 -20.83 -6.69 3.46
CA SER A 132 -22.06 -7.10 4.15
C SER A 132 -22.36 -8.60 4.05
N ALA A 133 -21.60 -9.35 3.25
CA ALA A 133 -21.71 -10.80 3.08
C ALA A 133 -20.59 -11.51 3.84
N PRO A 134 -20.77 -12.79 4.24
CA PRO A 134 -19.70 -13.57 4.86
C PRO A 134 -18.45 -13.60 3.97
N ALA A 135 -17.31 -13.25 4.55
CA ALA A 135 -16.04 -13.30 3.85
C ALA A 135 -15.64 -14.76 3.58
N LEU A 136 -15.06 -15.04 2.40
CA LEU A 136 -14.46 -16.35 2.12
C LEU A 136 -13.21 -16.59 2.97
N ALA A 137 -12.50 -15.51 3.31
CA ALA A 137 -11.36 -15.50 4.22
C ALA A 137 -11.28 -14.12 4.87
N ASP A 138 -11.04 -14.09 6.19
CA ASP A 138 -10.80 -12.89 6.97
C ASP A 138 -9.81 -13.23 8.10
N GLY A 139 -8.85 -12.35 8.34
CA GLY A 139 -7.80 -12.56 9.32
C GLY A 139 -6.76 -11.46 9.35
N LEU A 140 -6.06 -11.36 10.48
CA LEU A 140 -4.94 -10.44 10.66
C LEU A 140 -3.64 -11.14 10.29
N TRP A 141 -2.86 -10.50 9.42
CA TRP A 141 -1.58 -11.01 8.94
C TRP A 141 -0.52 -9.94 9.16
N SER A 142 0.68 -10.35 9.57
CA SER A 142 1.83 -9.46 9.70
C SER A 142 2.52 -9.21 8.36
N GLU A 143 3.09 -8.02 8.19
CA GLU A 143 4.04 -7.73 7.13
C GLU A 143 5.47 -8.22 7.48
N GLN A 144 6.49 -7.77 6.74
CA GLN A 144 7.88 -8.18 6.96
C GLN A 144 8.43 -7.62 8.28
N GLY A 145 8.67 -8.49 9.28
CA GLY A 145 9.19 -8.08 10.59
C GLY A 145 10.68 -7.67 10.64
N SER A 146 11.35 -7.56 9.50
CA SER A 146 12.76 -7.17 9.39
C SER A 146 12.97 -5.76 8.84
N ARG A 147 11.89 -4.99 8.65
CA ARG A 147 11.85 -3.70 7.95
C ARG A 147 11.03 -2.67 8.69
#